data_AF-A0A7K4GP00-F1
#
_entry.id   AF-A0A7K4GP00-F1
#
_cell.length_a   1.000
_cell.length_b   1.000
_cell.length_c   1.000
_cell.angle_alpha   90.00
_cell.angle_beta   90.00
_cell.angle_gamma   90.00
#
_symmetry.space_group_name_H-M   'P 1'
#
loop_
_entity.id
_entity.type
_entity.pdbx_description
1 polymer ?
#
loop_
_entity_poly.entity_id
_entity_poly.type
_entity_poly.pdbx_seq_one_letter_code
_entity_poly.pdbx_strand_id
1 'polypeptide(L)'
;MENKIIIEKIRDFLEKEQNSEKPLFSYRFDSNQVNLVTNSKIKIGLSGYKEIILEEETGLELGGVNRKSFSIVFPISDVRLVEHGKIRLLGREITKIIDRDIDFGVMILIGINKATDKEIEELKHLNFISNSIEGFSIRTIPRRFWCRISKSALQKGFSFEFLGNAIVHLYKQKFKDLVKSIEVIFINSYPNSIEQFVVLTSDILTKDREKRKKKIDEWRKRIDCDYDWGCEICPYQEECYDVKQILVSRERLKN
;
A
#
# COMPACT_ATOMS: atom_id res chain seq x y z
N MET A 1 12.75 12.82 14.48
CA MET A 1 13.71 11.88 15.10
C MET A 1 13.24 10.44 14.98
N GLU A 2 11.98 10.14 15.33
CA GLU A 2 11.43 8.78 15.28
C GLU A 2 11.42 8.15 13.86
N ASN A 3 11.00 8.88 12.82
CA ASN A 3 11.01 8.35 11.44
C ASN A 3 12.43 7.99 10.95
N LYS A 4 13.45 8.72 11.39
CA LYS A 4 14.86 8.44 11.02
C LYS A 4 15.29 7.09 11.59
N ILE A 5 15.01 6.85 12.87
CA ILE A 5 15.33 5.58 13.55
C ILE A 5 14.63 4.40 12.86
N ILE A 6 13.36 4.55 12.50
CA ILE A 6 12.60 3.50 11.80
C ILE A 6 13.23 3.18 10.44
N ILE A 7 13.60 4.20 9.66
CA ILE A 7 14.22 4.03 8.34
C ILE A 7 15.61 3.39 8.46
N GLU A 8 16.40 3.78 9.46
CA GLU A 8 17.68 3.15 9.75
C GLU A 8 17.49 1.66 10.08
N LYS A 9 16.56 1.32 10.98
CA LYS A 9 16.22 -0.08 11.27
C LYS A 9 15.79 -0.88 10.03
N ILE A 10 15.04 -0.27 9.11
CA ILE A 10 14.65 -0.91 7.84
C ILE A 10 15.88 -1.18 6.96
N ARG A 11 16.81 -0.22 6.87
CA ARG A 11 18.05 -0.39 6.11
C ARG A 11 18.94 -1.47 6.73
N ASP A 12 19.13 -1.43 8.04
CA ASP A 12 19.89 -2.44 8.80
C ASP A 12 19.30 -3.84 8.62
N PHE A 13 17.96 -3.96 8.61
CA PHE A 13 17.29 -5.23 8.33
C PHE A 13 17.64 -5.77 6.95
N LEU A 14 17.57 -4.93 5.90
CA LEU A 14 17.88 -5.35 4.54
C LEU A 14 19.36 -5.75 4.38
N GLU A 15 20.27 -5.02 5.01
CA GLU A 15 21.70 -5.34 5.01
C GLU A 15 21.98 -6.67 5.75
N LYS A 16 21.35 -6.89 6.90
CA LYS A 16 21.47 -8.16 7.64
C LYS A 16 20.97 -9.35 6.82
N GLU A 17 19.86 -9.19 6.12
CA GLU A 17 19.28 -10.22 5.27
C GLU A 17 20.18 -10.52 4.06
N GLN A 18 20.78 -9.49 3.46
CA GLN A 18 21.78 -9.64 2.40
C GLN A 18 23.02 -10.40 2.90
N ASN A 19 23.51 -10.09 4.10
CA ASN A 19 24.64 -10.79 4.73
C ASN A 19 24.31 -12.25 5.08
N SER A 20 23.02 -12.61 5.14
CA SER A 20 22.53 -13.98 5.34
C SER A 20 22.31 -14.72 4.00
N GLU A 21 23.01 -14.30 2.94
CA GLU A 21 22.98 -14.86 1.57
C GLU A 21 21.62 -14.77 0.86
N LYS A 22 20.69 -13.94 1.35
CA LYS A 22 19.45 -13.67 0.61
C LYS A 22 19.72 -12.64 -0.49
N PRO A 23 19.26 -12.89 -1.73
CA PRO A 23 19.45 -11.97 -2.84
C PRO A 23 18.75 -10.63 -2.56
N LEU A 24 19.55 -9.56 -2.61
CA LEU A 24 19.06 -8.18 -2.53
C LEU A 24 19.42 -7.46 -3.84
N PHE A 25 18.40 -7.21 -4.66
CA PHE A 25 18.55 -6.41 -5.87
C PHE A 25 18.28 -4.94 -5.58
N SER A 26 19.02 -4.06 -6.24
CA SER A 26 18.85 -2.61 -6.15
C SER A 26 18.73 -2.03 -7.54
N TYR A 27 17.59 -1.41 -7.82
CA TYR A 27 17.31 -0.70 -9.06
C TYR A 27 17.16 0.79 -8.77
N ARG A 28 17.24 1.59 -9.83
CA ARG A 28 17.08 3.03 -9.73
C ARG A 28 16.12 3.52 -10.81
N PHE A 29 15.10 4.25 -10.37
CA PHE A 29 14.21 4.97 -11.23
C PHE A 29 14.98 6.01 -12.03
N ASP A 30 14.88 5.90 -13.34
CA ASP A 30 15.41 6.88 -14.28
C ASP A 30 14.24 7.55 -15.00
N SER A 31 14.16 8.88 -14.90
CA SER A 31 13.13 9.67 -15.57
C SER A 31 13.21 9.59 -17.09
N ASN A 32 14.39 9.32 -17.67
CA ASN A 32 14.55 9.07 -19.11
C ASN A 32 14.05 7.67 -19.49
N GLN A 33 14.04 6.73 -18.54
CA GLN A 33 13.40 5.42 -18.70
C GLN A 33 11.87 5.49 -18.58
N VAL A 34 11.24 6.64 -18.31
CA VAL A 34 9.79 6.78 -18.49
C VAL A 34 9.41 6.49 -19.95
N ASN A 35 10.28 6.84 -20.90
CA ASN A 35 10.15 6.39 -22.28
C ASN A 35 10.32 4.88 -22.41
N LEU A 36 11.15 4.20 -21.62
CA LEU A 36 11.29 2.72 -21.62
C LEU A 36 10.15 1.99 -20.89
N VAL A 37 9.48 2.63 -19.92
CA VAL A 37 8.25 2.17 -19.28
C VAL A 37 7.02 2.41 -20.19
N THR A 38 7.14 3.30 -21.18
CA THR A 38 6.15 3.46 -22.26
C THR A 38 6.54 2.72 -23.54
N ASN A 39 7.83 2.38 -23.73
CA ASN A 39 8.34 1.45 -24.75
C ASN A 39 8.34 -0.01 -24.29
N SER A 40 7.99 -0.28 -23.03
CA SER A 40 7.76 -1.64 -22.58
C SER A 40 6.52 -2.18 -23.29
N LYS A 41 6.53 -3.46 -23.64
CA LYS A 41 5.37 -4.15 -24.22
C LYS A 41 4.12 -4.11 -23.31
N ILE A 42 4.33 -3.75 -22.05
CA ILE A 42 3.32 -3.57 -21.00
C ILE A 42 3.01 -2.08 -20.90
N LYS A 43 1.73 -1.72 -21.01
CA LYS A 43 1.31 -0.33 -20.99
C LYS A 43 1.04 0.18 -19.57
N ILE A 44 1.30 1.47 -19.35
CA ILE A 44 1.01 2.18 -18.10
C ILE A 44 0.19 3.43 -18.40
N GLY A 45 -0.84 3.69 -17.61
CA GLY A 45 -1.61 4.94 -17.70
C GLY A 45 -2.67 5.03 -16.61
N LEU A 46 -2.77 6.18 -15.94
CA LEU A 46 -3.71 6.38 -14.84
C LEU A 46 -5.15 6.03 -15.25
N SER A 47 -5.75 5.08 -14.53
CA SER A 47 -7.12 4.58 -14.79
C SER A 47 -7.34 3.98 -16.18
N GLY A 48 -6.28 3.65 -16.93
CA GLY A 48 -6.36 3.11 -18.29
C GLY A 48 -6.66 1.62 -18.37
N TYR A 49 -6.44 0.85 -17.30
CA TYR A 49 -6.48 -0.62 -17.30
C TYR A 49 -7.29 -1.14 -16.11
N LYS A 50 -8.62 -1.12 -16.21
CA LYS A 50 -9.54 -1.61 -15.15
C LYS A 50 -9.89 -3.09 -15.33
N GLU A 51 -8.89 -3.90 -15.68
CA GLU A 51 -9.09 -5.32 -15.97
C GLU A 51 -9.14 -6.13 -14.67
N ILE A 52 -10.02 -7.14 -14.64
CA ILE A 52 -10.05 -8.15 -13.59
C ILE A 52 -9.28 -9.34 -14.13
N ILE A 53 -8.18 -9.72 -13.48
CA ILE A 53 -7.39 -10.89 -13.87
C ILE A 53 -8.05 -12.14 -13.25
N LEU A 54 -8.60 -12.99 -14.11
CA LEU A 54 -9.17 -14.26 -13.69
C LEU A 54 -8.06 -15.23 -13.24
N GLU A 55 -8.43 -16.24 -12.46
CA GLU A 55 -7.48 -17.26 -11.99
C GLU A 55 -6.81 -17.98 -13.17
N GLU A 56 -7.59 -18.26 -14.22
CA GLU A 56 -7.15 -18.90 -15.47
C GLU A 56 -6.09 -18.07 -16.21
N GLU A 57 -6.17 -16.74 -16.09
CA GLU A 57 -5.26 -15.78 -16.74
C GLU A 57 -4.05 -15.45 -15.86
N THR A 58 -4.11 -15.81 -14.58
CA THR A 58 -3.06 -15.52 -13.60
C THR A 58 -1.83 -16.36 -13.94
N GLY A 59 -0.71 -15.67 -14.15
CA GLY A 59 0.60 -16.28 -14.34
C GLY A 59 1.35 -16.42 -13.02
N LEU A 60 1.29 -15.39 -12.18
CA LEU A 60 1.92 -15.35 -10.86
C LEU A 60 1.01 -14.61 -9.86
N GLU A 61 0.78 -15.22 -8.71
CA GLU A 61 0.09 -14.61 -7.58
C GLU A 61 1.10 -14.24 -6.48
N LEU A 62 1.02 -12.99 -6.03
CA LEU A 62 1.90 -12.43 -5.02
C LEU A 62 1.11 -12.23 -3.72
N GLY A 63 1.52 -12.89 -2.64
CA GLY A 63 0.92 -12.77 -1.33
C GLY A 63 -0.29 -13.68 -1.09
N GLY A 64 -1.00 -14.07 -2.16
CA GLY A 64 -2.07 -15.09 -2.23
C GLY A 64 -3.07 -15.16 -1.06
N VAL A 65 -3.96 -16.15 -1.09
CA VAL A 65 -4.85 -16.38 0.07
C VAL A 65 -4.11 -17.07 1.22
N ASN A 66 -3.19 -17.98 0.87
CA ASN A 66 -2.47 -18.85 1.80
C ASN A 66 -1.00 -18.47 1.97
N ARG A 67 -0.56 -17.33 1.44
CA ARG A 67 0.81 -16.83 1.61
C ARG A 67 0.84 -15.64 2.56
N LYS A 68 2.02 -15.36 3.09
CA LYS A 68 2.28 -14.20 3.94
C LYS A 68 2.39 -12.97 3.05
N SER A 69 1.72 -11.90 3.46
CA SER A 69 1.76 -10.66 2.72
C SER A 69 1.63 -9.42 3.58
N PHE A 70 2.18 -8.32 3.09
CA PHE A 70 1.98 -6.99 3.65
C PHE A 70 1.99 -5.93 2.56
N SER A 71 1.34 -4.81 2.85
CA SER A 71 1.43 -3.59 2.06
C SER A 71 1.50 -2.41 3.02
N ILE A 72 2.58 -1.64 2.96
CA ILE A 72 2.81 -0.50 3.83
C ILE A 72 3.11 0.72 2.96
N VAL A 73 2.31 1.77 3.08
CA VAL A 73 2.64 3.09 2.53
C VAL A 73 2.96 4.00 3.71
N PHE A 74 4.17 4.53 3.73
CA PHE A 74 4.68 5.33 4.84
C PHE A 74 5.07 6.74 4.37
N PRO A 75 4.13 7.72 4.50
CA PRO A 75 4.41 9.12 4.22
C PRO A 75 5.32 9.73 5.30
N ILE A 76 6.33 10.48 4.87
CA ILE A 76 7.37 11.08 5.71
C ILE A 76 7.52 12.55 5.34
N SER A 77 7.47 13.44 6.34
CA SER A 77 7.61 14.88 6.12
C SER A 77 9.05 15.33 5.86
N ASP A 78 10.05 14.61 6.38
CA ASP A 78 11.46 14.86 6.04
C ASP A 78 11.85 14.10 4.77
N VAL A 79 11.65 14.76 3.64
CA VAL A 79 11.90 14.24 2.28
C VAL A 79 13.32 13.67 2.10
N ARG A 80 14.31 14.20 2.84
CA ARG A 80 15.73 13.81 2.74
C ARG A 80 16.01 12.40 3.27
N LEU A 81 15.10 11.85 4.09
CA LEU A 81 15.25 10.50 4.63
C LEU A 81 14.92 9.42 3.58
N VAL A 82 14.22 9.79 2.50
CA VAL A 82 13.77 8.89 1.43
C VAL A 82 14.69 9.02 0.23
N GLU A 83 15.29 7.91 -0.20
CA GLU A 83 16.20 7.89 -1.34
C GLU A 83 15.41 7.87 -2.64
N HIS A 84 15.18 9.04 -3.22
CA HIS A 84 14.28 9.17 -4.35
C HIS A 84 14.66 8.26 -5.54
N GLY A 85 13.71 7.44 -5.95
CA GLY A 85 13.82 6.54 -7.09
C GLY A 85 14.49 5.21 -6.76
N LYS A 86 14.92 5.00 -5.52
CA LYS A 86 15.52 3.73 -5.11
C LYS A 86 14.44 2.65 -5.03
N ILE A 87 14.72 1.51 -5.65
CA ILE A 87 13.86 0.33 -5.63
C ILE A 87 14.71 -0.83 -5.15
N ARG A 88 14.27 -1.53 -4.10
CA ARG A 88 14.98 -2.69 -3.54
C ARG A 88 14.09 -3.93 -3.59
N LEU A 89 14.65 -5.07 -3.96
CA LEU A 89 13.98 -6.36 -3.91
C LEU A 89 14.81 -7.32 -3.07
N LEU A 90 14.33 -7.65 -1.88
CA LEU A 90 14.84 -8.75 -1.07
C LEU A 90 14.06 -10.02 -1.44
N GLY A 91 14.61 -10.86 -2.30
CA GLY A 91 13.80 -11.87 -2.97
C GLY A 91 14.35 -12.31 -4.30
N ARG A 92 13.55 -13.12 -4.99
CA ARG A 92 13.85 -13.60 -6.34
C ARG A 92 13.19 -12.68 -7.37
N GLU A 93 13.90 -12.37 -8.46
CA GLU A 93 13.25 -11.77 -9.62
C GLU A 93 12.22 -12.72 -10.23
N ILE A 94 11.24 -12.16 -10.95
CA ILE A 94 10.12 -12.91 -11.55
C ILE A 94 10.62 -14.06 -12.44
N THR A 95 11.70 -13.85 -13.19
CA THR A 95 12.31 -14.86 -14.06
C THR A 95 12.94 -16.05 -13.32
N LYS A 96 13.12 -15.94 -12.00
CA LYS A 96 13.70 -16.97 -11.13
C LYS A 96 12.67 -17.58 -10.17
N ILE A 97 11.41 -17.18 -10.28
CA ILE A 97 10.30 -17.74 -9.50
C ILE A 97 9.72 -18.94 -10.25
N ILE A 98 9.66 -20.08 -9.56
CA ILE A 98 9.15 -21.35 -10.09
C ILE A 98 7.69 -21.55 -9.66
N ASP A 99 7.38 -21.15 -8.41
CA ASP A 99 6.05 -21.26 -7.84
C ASP A 99 5.07 -20.29 -8.52
N ARG A 100 3.80 -20.70 -8.60
CA ARG A 100 2.73 -19.83 -9.12
C ARG A 100 2.17 -18.88 -8.07
N ASP A 101 2.44 -19.14 -6.80
CA ASP A 101 2.03 -18.33 -5.67
C ASP A 101 3.20 -18.19 -4.67
N ILE A 102 3.54 -16.96 -4.31
CA ILE A 102 4.66 -16.70 -3.39
C ILE A 102 4.28 -15.74 -2.28
N ASP A 103 4.98 -15.81 -1.16
CA ASP A 103 4.92 -14.76 -0.15
C ASP A 103 5.40 -13.44 -0.75
N PHE A 104 4.73 -12.33 -0.43
CA PHE A 104 5.04 -11.03 -1.01
C PHE A 104 4.66 -9.86 -0.12
N GLY A 105 5.57 -8.92 0.02
CA GLY A 105 5.37 -7.67 0.70
C GLY A 105 5.87 -6.49 -0.12
N VAL A 106 5.15 -5.37 -0.01
CA VAL A 106 5.56 -4.08 -0.57
C VAL A 106 5.55 -3.00 0.50
N MET A 107 6.63 -2.24 0.58
CA MET A 107 6.70 -0.99 1.33
C MET A 107 7.02 0.17 0.39
N ILE A 108 6.26 1.25 0.52
CA ILE A 108 6.46 2.48 -0.26
C ILE A 108 6.72 3.61 0.74
N LEU A 109 7.96 4.09 0.76
CA LEU A 109 8.37 5.27 1.53
C LEU A 109 8.11 6.50 0.66
N ILE A 110 7.36 7.48 1.15
CA ILE A 110 6.99 8.67 0.36
C ILE A 110 7.38 9.93 1.12
N GLY A 111 8.36 10.68 0.60
CA GLY A 111 8.64 12.03 1.07
C GLY A 111 7.56 12.98 0.58
N ILE A 112 6.81 13.59 1.50
CA ILE A 112 5.68 14.46 1.18
C ILE A 112 5.88 15.89 1.67
N ASN A 113 5.28 16.82 0.95
CA ASN A 113 5.01 18.16 1.46
C ASN A 113 3.99 18.13 2.62
N LYS A 114 3.70 19.30 3.19
CA LYS A 114 2.57 19.45 4.12
C LYS A 114 1.28 18.95 3.43
N ALA A 115 0.59 18.04 4.11
CA ALA A 115 -0.57 17.33 3.60
C ALA A 115 -1.70 17.36 4.63
N THR A 116 -2.93 17.32 4.15
CA THR A 116 -4.12 17.08 4.96
C THR A 116 -4.25 15.58 5.29
N ASP A 117 -5.01 15.26 6.34
CA ASP A 117 -5.30 13.86 6.69
C ASP A 117 -5.99 13.09 5.55
N LYS A 118 -6.80 13.79 4.73
CA LYS A 118 -7.49 13.20 3.58
C LYS A 118 -6.49 12.78 2.50
N GLU A 119 -5.54 13.65 2.16
CA GLU A 119 -4.49 13.36 1.19
C GLU A 119 -3.57 12.23 1.68
N ILE A 120 -3.27 12.19 2.98
CA ILE A 120 -2.48 11.10 3.58
C ILE A 120 -3.21 9.76 3.46
N GLU A 121 -4.52 9.70 3.71
CA GLU A 121 -5.28 8.46 3.48
C GLU A 121 -5.33 8.12 1.98
N GLU A 122 -5.50 9.10 1.09
CA GLU A 122 -5.49 8.85 -0.35
C GLU A 122 -4.18 8.23 -0.85
N LEU A 123 -3.03 8.70 -0.34
CA LEU A 123 -1.73 8.12 -0.65
C LEU A 123 -1.62 6.64 -0.29
N LYS A 124 -2.33 6.19 0.75
CA LYS A 124 -2.31 4.80 1.24
C LYS A 124 -3.18 3.85 0.43
N HIS A 125 -4.07 4.37 -0.42
CA HIS A 125 -4.93 3.56 -1.27
C HIS A 125 -4.22 3.12 -2.54
N LEU A 126 -3.79 1.85 -2.63
CA LEU A 126 -3.07 1.31 -3.78
C LEU A 126 -3.93 0.94 -5.00
N ASN A 127 -5.27 1.02 -4.90
CA ASN A 127 -6.18 0.58 -5.98
C ASN A 127 -5.94 1.30 -7.31
N PHE A 128 -5.45 2.55 -7.28
CA PHE A 128 -5.15 3.26 -8.53
C PHE A 128 -4.00 2.60 -9.31
N ILE A 129 -3.03 1.97 -8.63
CA ILE A 129 -1.92 1.25 -9.27
C ILE A 129 -2.46 0.05 -10.05
N SER A 130 -3.38 -0.71 -9.44
CA SER A 130 -4.09 -1.82 -10.11
C SER A 130 -4.78 -1.36 -11.39
N ASN A 131 -5.36 -0.16 -11.39
CA ASN A 131 -6.10 0.36 -12.54
C ASN A 131 -5.20 1.01 -13.60
N SER A 132 -3.88 1.01 -13.38
CA SER A 132 -2.94 1.79 -14.18
C SER A 132 -1.85 0.99 -14.86
N ILE A 133 -1.75 -0.31 -14.61
CA ILE A 133 -0.73 -1.20 -15.17
C ILE A 133 -1.43 -2.35 -15.88
N GLU A 134 -1.17 -2.50 -17.19
CA GLU A 134 -1.73 -3.58 -17.99
C GLU A 134 -1.37 -4.96 -17.40
N GLY A 135 -2.38 -5.81 -17.20
CA GLY A 135 -2.17 -7.18 -16.74
C GLY A 135 -1.63 -7.32 -15.32
N PHE A 136 -1.78 -6.30 -14.47
CA PHE A 136 -1.48 -6.33 -13.04
C PHE A 136 -2.68 -5.91 -12.21
N SER A 137 -2.96 -6.64 -11.13
CA SER A 137 -4.05 -6.26 -10.22
C SER A 137 -3.63 -6.33 -8.75
N ILE A 138 -4.18 -5.41 -7.95
CA ILE A 138 -4.05 -5.39 -6.50
C ILE A 138 -5.42 -5.62 -5.88
N ARG A 139 -5.46 -6.45 -4.84
CA ARG A 139 -6.60 -6.59 -3.95
C ARG A 139 -6.15 -6.39 -2.52
N THR A 140 -6.83 -5.47 -1.84
CA THR A 140 -6.58 -5.16 -0.44
C THR A 140 -7.88 -5.33 0.32
N ILE A 141 -7.87 -6.21 1.31
CA ILE A 141 -8.93 -6.32 2.31
C ILE A 141 -8.29 -6.08 3.69
N PRO A 142 -9.07 -5.83 4.76
CA PRO A 142 -8.50 -5.66 6.09
C PRO A 142 -7.55 -6.82 6.44
N ARG A 143 -6.29 -6.49 6.74
CA ARG A 143 -5.19 -7.43 7.10
C ARG A 143 -4.68 -8.36 5.99
N ARG A 144 -5.17 -8.26 4.75
CA ARG A 144 -4.68 -9.07 3.64
C ARG A 144 -4.48 -8.23 2.38
N PHE A 145 -3.44 -8.59 1.65
CA PHE A 145 -3.05 -7.95 0.41
C PHE A 145 -2.58 -9.05 -0.53
N TRP A 146 -3.02 -9.03 -1.77
CA TRP A 146 -2.44 -9.87 -2.80
C TRP A 146 -2.44 -9.15 -4.14
N CYS A 147 -1.52 -9.55 -5.00
CA CYS A 147 -1.47 -9.09 -6.37
C CYS A 147 -1.54 -10.27 -7.34
N ARG A 148 -2.05 -10.03 -8.54
CA ARG A 148 -1.97 -10.97 -9.65
C ARG A 148 -1.27 -10.32 -10.82
N ILE A 149 -0.41 -11.09 -11.48
CA ILE A 149 0.22 -10.73 -12.75
C ILE A 149 -0.28 -11.73 -13.78
N SER A 150 -0.83 -11.22 -14.88
CA SER A 150 -1.36 -12.06 -15.97
C SER A 150 -0.25 -12.79 -16.72
N LYS A 151 -0.56 -13.95 -17.30
CA LYS A 151 0.35 -14.69 -18.20
C LYS A 151 0.85 -13.81 -19.35
N SER A 152 -0.01 -12.97 -19.92
CA SER A 152 0.36 -12.03 -21.00
C SER A 152 1.39 -11.01 -20.52
N ALA A 153 1.20 -10.41 -19.35
CA ALA A 153 2.15 -9.46 -18.78
C ALA A 153 3.52 -10.12 -18.51
N LEU A 154 3.54 -11.35 -18.00
CA LEU A 154 4.79 -12.10 -17.81
C LEU A 154 5.52 -12.34 -19.15
N GLN A 155 4.81 -12.75 -20.20
CA GLN A 155 5.37 -12.92 -21.55
C GLN A 155 5.92 -11.62 -22.14
N LYS A 156 5.35 -10.48 -21.74
CA LYS A 156 5.79 -9.14 -22.11
C LYS A 156 7.00 -8.64 -21.30
N GLY A 157 7.49 -9.42 -20.34
CA GLY A 157 8.68 -9.12 -19.56
C GLY A 157 8.43 -8.38 -18.25
N PHE A 158 7.28 -8.60 -17.60
CA PHE A 158 6.99 -8.00 -16.30
C PHE A 158 8.06 -8.43 -15.26
N SER A 159 8.69 -7.47 -14.61
CA SER A 159 9.72 -7.66 -13.57
C SER A 159 9.42 -6.82 -12.32
N PHE A 160 10.09 -7.09 -11.21
CA PHE A 160 9.98 -6.23 -10.03
C PHE A 160 10.62 -4.85 -10.26
N GLU A 161 11.66 -4.76 -11.10
CA GLU A 161 12.19 -3.48 -11.57
C GLU A 161 11.11 -2.66 -12.29
N PHE A 162 10.39 -3.27 -13.23
CA PHE A 162 9.28 -2.62 -13.93
C PHE A 162 8.20 -2.17 -12.95
N LEU A 163 7.75 -3.05 -12.03
CA LEU A 163 6.72 -2.71 -11.05
C LEU A 163 7.16 -1.56 -10.14
N GLY A 164 8.40 -1.56 -9.65
CA GLY A 164 8.93 -0.47 -8.84
C GLY A 164 8.96 0.87 -9.60
N ASN A 165 9.43 0.85 -10.85
CA ASN A 165 9.45 2.03 -11.71
C ASN A 165 8.03 2.55 -12.00
N ALA A 166 7.09 1.65 -12.28
CA ALA A 166 5.69 1.95 -12.47
C ALA A 166 5.08 2.64 -11.24
N ILE A 167 5.32 2.09 -10.03
CA ILE A 167 4.84 2.67 -8.78
C ILE A 167 5.37 4.11 -8.62
N VAL A 168 6.68 4.32 -8.78
CA VAL A 168 7.30 5.65 -8.67
C VAL A 168 6.69 6.64 -9.68
N HIS A 169 6.54 6.21 -10.93
CA HIS A 169 5.94 7.01 -11.99
C HIS A 169 4.48 7.40 -11.68
N LEU A 170 3.65 6.42 -11.31
CA LEU A 170 2.22 6.60 -11.08
C LEU A 170 1.95 7.50 -9.87
N TYR A 171 2.72 7.37 -8.79
CA TYR A 171 2.60 8.28 -7.64
C TYR A 171 3.01 9.70 -7.99
N LYS A 172 4.10 9.89 -8.75
CA LYS A 172 4.51 11.21 -9.24
C LYS A 172 3.47 11.84 -10.16
N GLN A 173 2.84 11.04 -11.02
CA GLN A 173 1.84 11.52 -11.95
C GLN A 173 0.55 11.89 -11.21
N LYS A 174 0.06 11.03 -10.31
CA LYS A 174 -1.20 11.24 -9.59
C LYS A 174 -1.10 12.31 -8.50
N PHE A 175 0.02 12.39 -7.79
CA PHE A 175 0.20 13.24 -6.60
C PHE A 175 1.35 14.25 -6.76
N LYS A 176 1.50 14.83 -7.96
CA LYS A 176 2.62 15.69 -8.36
C LYS A 176 2.95 16.83 -7.38
N ASP A 177 1.93 17.45 -6.80
CA ASP A 177 2.10 18.61 -5.92
C ASP A 177 2.45 18.22 -4.47
N LEU A 178 2.15 16.97 -4.11
CA LEU A 178 2.30 16.44 -2.76
C LEU A 178 3.58 15.61 -2.59
N VAL A 179 3.91 14.77 -3.58
CA VAL A 179 5.00 13.79 -3.49
C VAL A 179 6.31 14.36 -4.03
N LYS A 180 7.37 14.32 -3.21
CA LYS A 180 8.70 14.83 -3.54
C LYS A 180 9.73 13.72 -3.78
N SER A 181 9.68 12.68 -2.97
CA SER A 181 10.56 11.52 -3.10
C SER A 181 9.77 10.24 -2.84
N ILE A 182 10.22 9.15 -3.45
CA ILE A 182 9.59 7.83 -3.36
C ILE A 182 10.72 6.81 -3.36
N GLU A 183 10.63 5.85 -2.46
CA GLU A 183 11.47 4.65 -2.42
C GLU A 183 10.57 3.43 -2.26
N VAL A 184 10.87 2.36 -2.98
CA VAL A 184 10.06 1.13 -3.00
C VAL A 184 10.90 -0.04 -2.52
N ILE A 185 10.34 -0.84 -1.63
CA ILE A 185 10.98 -2.06 -1.11
C ILE A 185 10.01 -3.22 -1.31
N PHE A 186 10.46 -4.24 -2.03
CA PHE A 186 9.78 -5.51 -2.19
C PHE A 186 10.47 -6.58 -1.36
N ILE A 187 9.68 -7.46 -0.74
CA ILE A 187 10.17 -8.67 -0.10
C ILE A 187 9.34 -9.83 -0.64
N ASN A 188 9.97 -10.89 -1.15
CA ASN A 188 9.23 -12.06 -1.64
C ASN A 188 9.89 -13.38 -1.24
N SER A 189 9.14 -14.48 -1.35
CA SER A 189 9.61 -15.87 -1.16
C SER A 189 10.21 -16.22 0.21
N TYR A 190 10.32 -15.26 1.13
CA TYR A 190 10.90 -15.43 2.46
C TYR A 190 9.86 -15.10 3.54
N PRO A 191 9.00 -16.06 3.95
CA PRO A 191 7.93 -15.81 4.92
C PRO A 191 8.47 -15.32 6.27
N ASN A 192 9.58 -15.87 6.74
CA ASN A 192 10.21 -15.44 8.00
C ASN A 192 10.69 -13.99 7.94
N SER A 193 11.26 -13.57 6.81
CA SER A 193 11.69 -12.18 6.58
C SER A 193 10.50 -11.24 6.55
N ILE A 194 9.41 -11.64 5.90
CA ILE A 194 8.16 -10.89 5.89
C ILE A 194 7.60 -10.71 7.30
N GLU A 195 7.56 -11.77 8.11
CA GLU A 195 7.06 -11.70 9.49
C GLU A 195 7.93 -10.78 10.36
N GLN A 196 9.26 -10.92 10.29
CA GLN A 196 10.18 -10.04 10.99
C GLN A 196 10.04 -8.58 10.54
N PHE A 197 9.86 -8.34 9.24
CA PHE A 197 9.67 -6.99 8.70
C PHE A 197 8.36 -6.37 9.17
N VAL A 198 7.28 -7.14 9.25
CA VAL A 198 5.98 -6.68 9.78
C VAL A 198 6.09 -6.34 11.27
N VAL A 199 6.85 -7.12 12.05
CA VAL A 199 7.12 -6.81 13.46
C VAL A 199 7.95 -5.53 13.59
N LEU A 200 9.01 -5.38 12.80
CA LEU A 200 9.88 -4.21 12.78
C LEU A 200 9.13 -2.92 12.42
N THR A 201 8.16 -3.02 11.51
CA THR A 201 7.32 -1.91 11.04
C THR A 201 6.00 -1.77 11.81
N SER A 202 5.80 -2.56 12.86
CA SER A 202 4.54 -2.58 13.62
C SER A 202 4.20 -1.23 14.25
N ASP A 203 5.20 -0.47 14.70
CA ASP A 203 5.03 0.89 15.25
C ASP A 203 4.42 1.88 14.24
N ILE A 204 4.68 1.69 12.95
CA ILE A 204 4.06 2.47 11.88
C ILE A 204 2.56 2.13 11.81
N LEU A 205 2.25 0.84 11.89
CA LEU A 205 0.89 0.31 11.78
C LEU A 205 0.04 0.57 13.03
N THR A 206 0.63 0.59 14.22
CA THR A 206 -0.08 0.84 15.49
C THR A 206 -0.59 2.27 15.54
N LYS A 207 0.23 3.26 15.17
CA LYS A 207 -0.20 4.66 15.08
C LYS A 207 -1.36 4.86 14.13
N ASP A 208 -1.32 4.20 12.97
CA ASP A 208 -2.42 4.23 12.01
C ASP A 208 -3.68 3.56 12.55
N ARG A 209 -3.54 2.42 13.25
CA ARG A 209 -4.64 1.73 13.91
C ARG A 209 -5.27 2.57 15.01
N GLU A 210 -4.48 3.26 15.82
CA GLU A 210 -4.97 4.15 16.87
C GLU A 210 -5.72 5.34 16.29
N LYS A 211 -5.18 5.99 15.24
CA LYS A 211 -5.87 7.07 14.52
C LYS A 211 -7.18 6.58 13.91
N ARG A 212 -7.18 5.40 13.27
CA ARG A 212 -8.40 4.79 12.71
C ARG A 212 -9.40 4.41 13.80
N LYS A 213 -8.95 3.86 14.93
CA LYS A 213 -9.80 3.53 16.07
C LYS A 213 -10.45 4.79 16.62
N LYS A 214 -9.69 5.87 16.82
CA LYS A 214 -10.23 7.18 17.23
C LYS A 214 -11.26 7.72 16.23
N LYS A 215 -10.97 7.67 14.93
CA LYS A 215 -11.94 8.05 13.88
C LYS A 215 -13.19 7.18 13.91
N ILE A 216 -13.07 5.86 14.06
CA ILE A 216 -14.21 4.95 14.16
C ILE A 216 -15.02 5.23 15.43
N ASP A 217 -14.36 5.50 16.55
CA ASP A 217 -15.02 5.83 17.81
C ASP A 217 -15.72 7.21 17.71
N GLU A 218 -15.13 8.18 17.00
CA GLU A 218 -15.76 9.47 16.66
C GLU A 218 -16.93 9.29 15.68
N TRP A 219 -16.82 8.40 14.69
CA TRP A 219 -17.90 8.06 13.77
C TRP A 219 -19.05 7.35 14.47
N ARG A 220 -18.75 6.44 15.40
CA ARG A 220 -19.77 5.78 16.24
C ARG A 220 -20.51 6.76 17.14
N LYS A 221 -19.85 7.86 17.52
CA LYS A 221 -20.46 8.96 18.29
C LYS A 221 -21.26 9.93 17.42
N ARG A 222 -21.02 9.95 16.11
CA ARG A 222 -21.85 10.68 15.15
C ARG A 222 -23.06 9.84 14.78
N ILE A 223 -24.21 10.23 15.30
CA ILE A 223 -25.45 10.07 14.55
C ILE A 223 -25.41 11.24 13.58
N ASP A 224 -25.07 10.96 12.31
CA ASP A 224 -25.09 11.99 11.28
C ASP A 224 -26.53 12.52 11.19
N CYS A 225 -26.70 13.78 11.58
CA CYS A 225 -27.90 14.56 11.35
C CYS A 225 -27.54 15.55 10.24
N ASP A 226 -28.03 15.32 9.03
CA ASP A 226 -27.80 16.20 7.87
C ASP A 226 -28.78 17.39 7.84
N TYR A 227 -29.50 17.66 8.94
CA TYR A 227 -30.50 18.73 9.04
C TYR A 227 -29.89 20.01 9.63
N ASP A 228 -29.90 21.10 8.85
CA ASP A 228 -29.32 22.41 9.22
C ASP A 228 -30.08 23.16 10.33
N TRP A 229 -31.22 22.64 10.79
CA TRP A 229 -32.06 23.28 11.80
C TRP A 229 -31.93 22.58 13.16
N GLY A 230 -32.04 23.36 14.25
CA GLY A 230 -31.91 22.84 15.62
C GLY A 230 -32.84 21.64 15.89
N CYS A 231 -32.37 20.67 16.67
CA CYS A 231 -33.06 19.39 16.93
C CYS A 231 -34.53 19.54 17.38
N GLU A 232 -34.92 20.68 17.95
CA GLU A 232 -36.26 20.97 18.46
C GLU A 232 -37.35 21.09 17.39
N ILE A 233 -36.97 21.31 16.13
CA ILE A 233 -37.90 21.38 14.98
C ILE A 233 -37.62 20.28 13.94
N CYS A 234 -36.79 19.29 14.29
CA CYS A 234 -36.44 18.21 13.38
C CYS A 234 -37.57 17.16 13.33
N PRO A 235 -38.12 16.84 12.14
CA PRO A 235 -39.19 15.85 12.02
C PRO A 235 -38.72 14.42 12.32
N TYR A 236 -37.41 14.17 12.41
CA TYR A 236 -36.80 12.86 12.70
C TYR A 236 -36.26 12.74 14.13
N GLN A 237 -36.69 13.65 15.01
CA GLN A 237 -36.13 13.78 16.36
C GLN A 237 -36.36 12.50 17.17
N GLU A 238 -37.59 11.96 17.20
CA GLU A 238 -37.95 10.78 17.99
C GLU A 238 -37.13 9.56 17.57
N GLU A 239 -37.02 9.29 16.27
CA GLU A 239 -36.28 8.15 15.73
C GLU A 239 -34.78 8.27 16.03
N CYS A 240 -34.24 9.49 15.98
CA CYS A 240 -32.84 9.74 16.37
C CYS A 240 -32.60 9.49 17.87
N TYR A 241 -33.55 9.83 18.74
CA TYR A 241 -33.46 9.53 20.17
C TYR A 241 -33.53 8.03 20.46
N ASP A 242 -34.38 7.30 19.76
CA ASP A 242 -34.48 5.85 19.91
C ASP A 242 -33.17 5.15 19.51
N VAL A 243 -32.57 5.58 18.39
CA VAL A 243 -31.26 5.08 17.97
C VAL A 243 -30.18 5.40 19.02
N LYS A 244 -30.19 6.60 19.62
CA LYS A 244 -29.27 6.93 20.74
C LYS A 244 -29.45 5.99 21.92
N GLN A 245 -30.69 5.73 22.34
CA GLN A 245 -30.97 4.85 23.47
C GLN A 245 -30.50 3.42 23.22
N ILE A 246 -30.67 2.91 22.01
CA ILE A 246 -30.17 1.59 21.61
C ILE A 246 -28.63 1.55 21.65
N LEU A 247 -27.96 2.61 21.18
CA LEU A 247 -26.49 2.70 21.22
C LEU A 247 -25.97 2.70 22.67
N VAL A 248 -26.56 3.50 23.56
CA VAL A 248 -26.22 3.54 24.99
C VAL A 248 -26.45 2.18 25.64
N SER A 249 -27.55 1.50 25.32
CA SER A 249 -27.86 0.17 25.85
C SER A 249 -26.84 -0.87 25.38
N ARG A 250 -26.41 -0.79 24.11
CA ARG A 250 -25.35 -1.66 23.55
C ARG A 250 -23.98 -1.42 24.18
N GLU A 251 -23.65 -0.19 24.56
CA GLU A 251 -22.40 0.09 25.28
C GLU A 251 -22.43 -0.49 26.70
N ARG A 252 -23.56 -0.39 27.41
CA ARG A 252 -23.73 -1.00 28.74
C ARG A 252 -23.60 -2.52 28.73
N LEU A 253 -23.93 -3.17 27.62
CA LEU A 253 -23.78 -4.63 27.45
C LEU A 253 -22.36 -5.07 27.05
N LYS A 254 -21.48 -4.12 26.70
CA LYS A 254 -20.09 -4.39 26.30
C LYS A 254 -19.07 -4.18 27.43
N ASN A 255 -19.48 -3.49 28.50
CA ASN A 255 -18.76 -3.42 29.78
C ASN A 255 -19.23 -4.55 30.69
#